data_AF-A0A7S2YRY0-F1
#
_entry.id   AF-A0A7S2YRY0-F1
#
_cell.length_a   1.000
_cell.length_b   1.000
_cell.length_c   1.000
_cell.angle_alpha   90.00
_cell.angle_beta   90.00
_cell.angle_gamma   90.00
#
_symmetry.space_group_name_H-M   'P 1'
#
loop_
_entity.id
_entity.type
_entity.pdbx_description
1 polymer ?
#
loop_
_entity_poly.entity_id
_entity_poly.type
_entity_poly.pdbx_seq_one_letter_code
_entity_poly.pdbx_strand_id
1 'polypeptide(L)'
;HDDDNIKILHCQFQDPSEQEHNEPPCYKISWSDGRESVYTETWMNQALQKWESVSTGTTTQEYSSSDDDRIFWRGLTEQDLRGSSSSHELSLSFPHLLTNEGMDLALRALYRYGILLVTETPIHDTGAGVAALGAALGGGHVKNQTSLCTTYQEGNEFLQLDHGTDGPLRTLYGTVWSTTSSGQAEGASVADSAYGQDALPLHTDMTYLRDPPGLQIFTMMQTAVRGGE
;
A
#
# COMPACT_ATOMS: atom_id res chain seq x y z
N HIS A 1 -12.43 31.81 -6.96
CA HIS A 1 -11.43 30.88 -6.44
C HIS A 1 -10.18 31.70 -6.28
N ASP A 2 -10.00 32.26 -5.09
CA ASP A 2 -8.77 32.95 -4.75
C ASP A 2 -7.69 31.88 -4.58
N ASP A 3 -6.66 31.95 -5.41
CA ASP A 3 -5.44 31.19 -5.20
C ASP A 3 -4.80 31.71 -3.92
N ASP A 4 -5.08 31.02 -2.81
CA ASP A 4 -4.35 31.13 -1.54
C ASP A 4 -2.89 30.71 -1.77
N ASN A 5 -2.15 31.59 -2.43
CA ASN A 5 -0.73 31.45 -2.63
C ASN A 5 -0.06 31.57 -1.25
N ILE A 6 0.39 30.44 -0.72
CA ILE A 6 1.21 30.39 0.49
C ILE A 6 2.45 31.25 0.27
N LYS A 7 2.58 32.36 1.01
CA LYS A 7 3.73 33.25 0.94
C LYS A 7 4.60 33.05 2.18
N ILE A 8 5.87 32.70 1.94
CA ILE A 8 6.90 32.76 2.97
C ILE A 8 7.19 34.24 3.24
N LEU A 9 6.95 34.70 4.47
CA LEU A 9 7.25 36.08 4.84
C LEU A 9 8.73 36.26 5.16
N HIS A 10 9.28 35.30 5.90
CA HIS A 10 10.62 35.42 6.43
C HIS A 10 11.23 34.04 6.68
N CYS A 11 12.48 33.84 6.27
CA CYS A 11 13.27 32.66 6.58
C CYS A 11 14.55 33.12 7.27
N GLN A 12 14.80 32.64 8.49
CA GLN A 12 16.02 32.89 9.25
C GLN A 12 16.73 31.58 9.52
N PHE A 13 18.01 31.54 9.17
CA PHE A 13 18.92 30.57 9.74
C PHE A 13 19.39 31.11 11.09
N GLN A 14 19.29 30.31 12.13
CA GLN A 14 19.81 30.67 13.45
C GLN A 14 21.11 29.91 13.67
N ASP A 15 22.21 30.66 13.71
CA ASP A 15 23.52 30.12 14.01
C ASP A 15 23.60 29.83 15.52
N PRO A 16 24.02 28.62 15.93
CA PRO A 16 24.15 28.24 17.34
C PRO A 16 25.14 29.12 18.11
N SER A 17 26.05 29.84 17.43
CA SER A 17 26.98 30.78 18.07
C SER A 17 26.30 32.02 18.67
N GLU A 18 25.05 32.30 18.30
CA GLU A 18 24.28 33.45 18.79
C GLU A 18 23.25 33.10 19.88
N GLN A 19 23.17 31.83 20.30
CA GLN A 19 22.18 31.38 21.29
C GLN A 19 22.80 31.10 22.66
N GLU A 20 22.19 31.62 23.72
CA GLU A 20 22.62 31.41 25.12
C GLU A 20 22.45 29.95 25.61
N HIS A 21 21.89 29.08 24.77
CA HIS A 21 21.68 27.67 25.04
C HIS A 21 22.20 26.84 23.85
N ASN A 22 22.86 25.71 24.15
CA ASN A 22 23.42 24.73 23.20
C ASN A 22 22.31 24.03 22.36
N GLU A 23 21.47 24.80 21.67
CA GLU A 23 20.50 24.24 20.74
C GLU A 23 21.19 23.98 19.39
N PRO A 24 20.84 22.89 18.71
CA PRO A 24 21.39 22.59 17.39
C PRO A 24 20.92 23.63 16.36
N PRO A 25 21.73 23.90 15.31
CA PRO A 25 21.38 24.83 14.23
C PRO A 25 20.03 24.48 13.61
N CYS A 26 19.19 25.51 13.41
CA CYS A 26 17.86 25.35 12.83
C CYS A 26 17.47 26.50 11.89
N TYR A 27 16.55 26.19 10.99
CA TYR A 27 15.89 27.13 10.09
C TYR A 27 14.50 27.43 10.64
N LYS A 28 14.20 28.71 10.88
CA LYS A 28 12.88 29.18 11.29
C LYS A 28 12.20 29.90 10.14
N ILE A 29 11.00 29.45 9.80
CA ILE A 29 10.17 30.01 8.74
C ILE A 29 8.91 30.60 9.37
N SER A 30 8.67 31.88 9.15
CA SER A 30 7.43 32.56 9.54
C SER A 30 6.52 32.73 8.33
N TRP A 31 5.28 32.28 8.45
CA TRP A 31 4.28 32.25 7.38
C TRP A 31 3.33 33.46 7.46
N SER A 32 2.67 33.78 6.35
CA SER A 32 1.75 34.92 6.28
C SER A 32 0.50 34.81 7.16
N ASP A 33 0.13 33.60 7.56
CA ASP A 33 -0.96 33.33 8.49
C ASP A 33 -0.53 33.42 9.97
N GLY A 34 0.72 33.81 10.24
CA GLY A 34 1.29 33.92 11.58
C GLY A 34 1.77 32.60 12.17
N ARG A 35 1.72 31.48 11.42
CA ARG A 35 2.34 30.23 11.85
C ARG A 35 3.86 30.31 11.74
N GLU A 36 4.53 29.50 12.55
CA GLU A 36 5.97 29.31 12.49
C GLU A 36 6.31 27.83 12.30
N SER A 37 7.38 27.56 11.57
CA SER A 37 7.92 26.21 11.37
C SER A 37 9.42 26.22 11.62
N VAL A 38 9.89 25.21 12.33
CA VAL A 38 11.31 25.07 12.70
C VAL A 38 11.83 23.76 12.14
N TYR A 39 12.93 23.83 11.40
CA TYR A 39 13.57 22.68 10.76
C TYR A 39 15.00 22.58 11.23
N THR A 40 15.44 21.38 11.60
CA THR A 40 16.84 21.16 11.95
C THR A 40 17.71 21.25 10.69
N GLU A 41 18.97 21.64 10.87
CA GLU A 41 19.94 21.67 9.77
C GLU A 41 20.07 20.30 9.08
N THR A 42 20.10 19.22 9.87
CA THR A 42 20.14 17.84 9.36
C THR A 42 18.97 17.54 8.42
N TRP A 43 17.75 17.91 8.82
CA TRP A 43 16.56 17.69 7.99
C TRP A 43 16.61 18.52 6.70
N MET A 44 17.00 19.80 6.80
CA MET A 44 17.08 20.69 5.64
C MET A 44 18.10 20.20 4.61
N ASN A 45 19.28 19.76 5.07
CA ASN A 45 20.32 19.22 4.20
C ASN A 45 19.87 17.93 3.50
N GLN A 46 19.17 17.03 4.21
CA GLN A 46 18.57 15.83 3.60
C GLN A 46 17.50 16.19 2.55
N ALA A 47 16.66 17.19 2.84
CA ALA A 47 15.63 17.64 1.90
C ALA A 47 16.25 18.30 0.65
N LEU A 48 17.29 19.12 0.82
CA LEU A 48 18.01 19.76 -0.29
C LEU A 48 18.71 18.73 -1.17
N GLN A 49 19.42 17.75 -0.58
CA GLN A 49 20.05 16.67 -1.34
C GLN A 49 19.03 15.87 -2.16
N LYS A 50 17.86 15.55 -1.57
CA LYS A 50 16.76 14.90 -2.29
C LYS A 50 16.20 15.75 -3.43
N TRP A 51 16.26 17.07 -3.33
CA TRP A 51 15.73 17.97 -4.36
C TRP A 51 16.75 18.24 -5.49
N GLU A 52 18.02 18.37 -5.16
CA GLU A 52 19.11 18.54 -6.12
C GLU A 52 19.30 17.29 -7.01
N SER A 53 19.10 16.09 -6.46
CA SER A 53 19.14 14.85 -7.23
C SER A 53 18.02 14.76 -8.28
N VAL A 54 16.87 15.37 -8.02
CA VAL A 54 15.72 15.40 -8.95
C VAL A 54 15.91 16.44 -10.06
N SER A 55 16.52 17.58 -9.76
CA SER A 55 16.55 18.75 -10.66
C SER A 55 17.65 18.71 -11.72
N THR A 56 18.76 18.00 -11.48
CA THR A 56 19.92 18.05 -12.37
C THR A 56 19.82 17.08 -13.55
N GLY A 57 18.92 16.10 -13.54
CA GLY A 57 18.76 15.11 -14.62
C GLY A 57 20.02 14.26 -14.90
N THR A 58 21.11 14.49 -14.17
CA THR A 58 22.39 13.78 -14.22
C THR A 58 22.30 12.48 -13.43
N THR A 59 21.30 11.65 -13.73
CA THR A 59 21.22 10.29 -13.21
C THR A 59 22.05 9.35 -14.10
N THR A 60 23.35 9.66 -14.20
CA THR A 60 24.39 8.68 -14.58
C THR A 60 25.26 8.30 -13.38
N GLN A 61 24.84 8.65 -12.16
CA GLN A 61 25.22 7.83 -11.02
C GLN A 61 24.67 6.43 -11.30
N GLU A 62 25.56 5.43 -11.36
CA GLU A 62 25.22 4.05 -11.07
C GLU A 62 24.25 4.11 -9.89
N TYR A 63 22.96 3.86 -10.15
CA TYR A 63 21.96 3.74 -9.12
C TYR A 63 22.51 2.67 -8.19
N SER A 64 23.11 3.08 -7.06
CA SER A 64 23.02 2.24 -5.87
C SER A 64 21.53 2.22 -5.63
N SER A 65 20.85 1.21 -6.20
CA SER A 65 19.39 1.15 -6.21
C SER A 65 18.98 1.38 -4.78
N SER A 66 18.36 2.53 -4.51
CA SER A 66 17.85 2.73 -3.17
C SER A 66 16.84 1.61 -2.99
N ASP A 67 16.75 1.02 -1.79
CA ASP A 67 15.75 -0.04 -1.52
C ASP A 67 14.31 0.43 -1.86
N ASP A 68 14.13 1.73 -2.09
CA ASP A 68 12.89 2.41 -2.44
C ASP A 68 12.69 2.66 -3.96
N ASP A 69 13.54 2.16 -4.85
CA ASP A 69 13.31 2.33 -6.29
C ASP A 69 12.31 1.30 -6.86
N ARG A 70 11.39 1.78 -7.71
CA ARG A 70 10.47 0.92 -8.46
C ARG A 70 11.23 0.13 -9.51
N ILE A 71 10.96 -1.17 -9.58
CA ILE A 71 11.59 -2.10 -10.51
C ILE A 71 10.62 -2.42 -11.64
N PHE A 72 10.97 -1.99 -12.85
CA PHE A 72 10.28 -2.40 -14.06
C PHE A 72 10.63 -3.84 -14.41
N TRP A 73 9.61 -4.67 -14.63
CA TRP A 73 9.78 -6.06 -15.01
C TRP A 73 9.00 -6.38 -16.29
N ARG A 74 9.45 -7.42 -17.00
CA ARG A 74 8.78 -8.01 -18.16
C ARG A 74 9.03 -9.50 -18.17
N GLY A 75 8.00 -10.28 -18.48
CA GLY A 75 8.12 -11.73 -18.59
C GLY A 75 8.45 -12.41 -17.25
N LEU A 76 7.88 -11.92 -16.13
CA LEU A 76 7.94 -12.64 -14.86
C LEU A 76 7.39 -14.05 -15.05
N THR A 77 8.19 -15.04 -14.66
CA THR A 77 7.83 -16.45 -14.72
C THR A 77 7.36 -16.95 -13.36
N GLU A 78 6.73 -18.13 -13.33
CA GLU A 78 6.40 -18.80 -12.09
C GLU A 78 7.65 -19.05 -11.23
N GLN A 79 8.79 -19.34 -11.85
CA GLN A 79 10.05 -19.57 -11.15
C GLN A 79 10.57 -18.30 -10.47
N ASP A 80 10.35 -17.13 -11.06
CA ASP A 80 10.73 -15.85 -10.46
C ASP A 80 9.89 -15.56 -9.20
N LEU A 81 8.63 -15.97 -9.20
CA LEU A 81 7.71 -15.79 -8.07
C LEU A 81 7.87 -16.88 -7.00
N ARG A 82 8.07 -18.14 -7.38
CA ARG A 82 8.01 -19.29 -6.46
C ARG A 82 9.33 -20.02 -6.22
N GLY A 83 10.34 -19.77 -7.07
CA GLY A 83 11.38 -20.77 -7.35
C GLY A 83 12.81 -20.45 -6.91
N SER A 84 13.10 -19.42 -6.10
CA SER A 84 14.51 -19.12 -5.78
C SER A 84 14.75 -18.36 -4.46
N SER A 85 16.00 -18.32 -4.02
CA SER A 85 16.45 -17.47 -2.90
C SER A 85 16.26 -15.97 -3.15
N SER A 86 16.08 -15.55 -4.41
CA SER A 86 15.69 -14.18 -4.78
C SER A 86 14.17 -13.98 -4.86
N SER A 87 13.37 -15.05 -4.88
CA SER A 87 11.90 -14.96 -4.90
C SER A 87 11.30 -14.67 -3.53
N HIS A 88 12.11 -14.60 -2.47
CA HIS A 88 11.65 -14.21 -1.14
C HIS A 88 11.06 -12.80 -1.10
N GLU A 89 11.46 -11.90 -2.01
CA GLU A 89 10.87 -10.57 -2.10
C GLU A 89 9.46 -10.60 -2.72
N LEU A 90 9.21 -11.50 -3.67
CA LEU A 90 7.94 -11.56 -4.41
C LEU A 90 6.97 -12.63 -3.91
N SER A 91 7.37 -13.43 -2.92
CA SER A 91 6.53 -14.46 -2.32
C SER A 91 6.72 -14.54 -0.81
N LEU A 92 5.62 -14.40 -0.08
CA LEU A 92 5.56 -14.49 1.38
C LEU A 92 4.48 -15.48 1.80
N SER A 93 4.73 -16.27 2.85
CA SER A 93 3.65 -17.05 3.44
C SER A 93 2.70 -16.16 4.23
N PHE A 94 1.42 -16.53 4.24
CA PHE A 94 0.37 -15.79 4.94
C PHE A 94 0.69 -15.61 6.43
N PRO A 95 1.14 -16.62 7.20
CA PRO A 95 1.50 -16.43 8.60
C PRO A 95 2.66 -15.44 8.79
N HIS A 96 3.65 -15.45 7.90
CA HIS A 96 4.78 -14.53 7.98
C HIS A 96 4.35 -13.09 7.65
N LEU A 97 3.49 -12.92 6.64
CA LEU A 97 2.97 -11.61 6.24
C LEU A 97 2.27 -10.90 7.40
N LEU A 98 1.55 -11.62 8.26
CA LEU A 98 0.88 -11.05 9.43
C LEU A 98 1.83 -10.59 10.55
N THR A 99 3.15 -10.78 10.40
CA THR A 99 4.16 -10.21 11.32
C THR A 99 4.60 -8.82 10.86
N ASN A 100 5.18 -8.02 11.76
CA ASN A 100 5.70 -6.69 11.40
C ASN A 100 6.78 -6.76 10.32
N GLU A 101 7.67 -7.75 10.39
CA GLU A 101 8.73 -7.98 9.40
C GLU A 101 8.14 -8.39 8.05
N GLY A 102 7.24 -9.38 8.02
CA GLY A 102 6.60 -9.81 6.79
C GLY A 102 5.74 -8.71 6.15
N MET A 103 5.11 -7.84 6.94
CA MET A 103 4.35 -6.70 6.44
C MET A 103 5.26 -5.62 5.83
N ASP A 104 6.40 -5.32 6.45
CA ASP A 104 7.42 -4.44 5.86
C ASP A 104 7.91 -4.99 4.52
N LEU A 105 8.25 -6.28 4.48
CA LEU A 105 8.65 -6.97 3.23
C LEU A 105 7.54 -6.92 2.17
N ALA A 106 6.29 -7.16 2.57
CA ALA A 106 5.14 -7.14 1.67
C ALA A 106 4.92 -5.74 1.06
N LEU A 107 4.95 -4.69 1.88
CA LEU A 107 4.79 -3.31 1.42
C LEU A 107 5.93 -2.87 0.51
N ARG A 108 7.18 -3.25 0.84
CA ARG A 108 8.33 -3.01 -0.04
C ARG A 108 8.18 -3.73 -1.37
N ALA A 109 7.77 -4.99 -1.36
CA ALA A 109 7.54 -5.77 -2.57
C ALA A 109 6.46 -5.14 -3.46
N LEU A 110 5.31 -4.80 -2.86
CA LEU A 110 4.21 -4.14 -3.56
C LEU A 110 4.61 -2.77 -4.12
N TYR A 111 5.41 -2.00 -3.37
CA TYR A 111 5.87 -0.70 -3.83
C TYR A 111 6.90 -0.81 -4.97
N ARG A 112 7.87 -1.72 -4.85
CA ARG A 112 8.94 -1.90 -5.83
C ARG A 112 8.45 -2.56 -7.11
N TYR A 113 7.69 -3.66 -6.98
CA TYR A 113 7.32 -4.51 -8.11
C TYR A 113 5.84 -4.38 -8.51
N GLY A 114 4.98 -3.83 -7.66
CA GLY A 114 3.54 -3.74 -7.94
C GLY A 114 2.78 -5.06 -7.80
N ILE A 115 3.43 -6.14 -7.36
CA ILE A 115 2.84 -7.47 -7.20
C ILE A 115 3.51 -8.22 -6.04
N LEU A 116 2.74 -9.06 -5.35
CA LEU A 116 3.21 -9.96 -4.31
C LEU A 116 2.37 -11.24 -4.34
N LEU A 117 3.02 -12.40 -4.32
CA LEU A 117 2.38 -13.68 -4.12
C LEU A 117 2.30 -13.99 -2.62
N VAL A 118 1.09 -14.23 -2.12
CA VAL A 118 0.90 -14.72 -0.75
C VAL A 118 0.56 -16.21 -0.80
N THR A 119 1.39 -17.04 -0.16
CA THR A 119 1.17 -18.50 -0.09
C THR A 119 0.55 -18.89 1.24
N GLU A 120 0.04 -20.13 1.34
CA GLU A 120 -0.51 -20.66 2.61
C GLU A 120 -1.69 -19.84 3.17
N THR A 121 -2.38 -19.08 2.31
CA THR A 121 -3.61 -18.37 2.72
C THR A 121 -4.68 -19.38 3.11
N PRO A 122 -5.31 -19.23 4.28
CA PRO A 122 -6.38 -20.12 4.71
C PRO A 122 -7.59 -20.07 3.75
N ILE A 123 -8.10 -21.23 3.37
CA ILE A 123 -9.21 -21.39 2.41
C ILE A 123 -10.52 -21.87 3.07
N HIS A 124 -10.50 -22.11 4.38
CA HIS A 124 -11.64 -22.66 5.13
C HIS A 124 -12.25 -21.65 6.12
N ASP A 125 -11.72 -20.44 6.20
CA ASP A 125 -12.11 -19.40 7.16
C ASP A 125 -13.16 -18.43 6.61
N THR A 126 -13.87 -18.83 5.55
CA THR A 126 -14.92 -18.04 4.90
C THR A 126 -14.48 -16.64 4.42
N GLY A 127 -13.17 -16.43 4.20
CA GLY A 127 -12.61 -15.16 3.74
C GLY A 127 -12.09 -14.26 4.86
N ALA A 128 -12.10 -14.72 6.11
CA ALA A 128 -11.62 -13.94 7.27
C ALA A 128 -10.13 -13.60 7.12
N GLY A 129 -9.33 -14.52 6.62
CA GLY A 129 -7.90 -14.29 6.35
C GLY A 129 -7.67 -13.26 5.25
N VAL A 130 -8.53 -13.21 4.23
CA VAL A 130 -8.48 -12.19 3.17
C VAL A 130 -8.83 -10.81 3.72
N ALA A 131 -9.84 -10.74 4.58
CA ALA A 131 -10.20 -9.50 5.25
C ALA A 131 -9.07 -9.02 6.19
N ALA A 132 -8.46 -9.93 6.95
CA ALA A 132 -7.30 -9.65 7.79
C ALA A 132 -6.08 -9.17 6.99
N LEU A 133 -5.82 -9.80 5.84
CA LEU A 133 -4.77 -9.37 4.90
C LEU A 133 -5.05 -7.97 4.34
N GLY A 134 -6.29 -7.71 3.91
CA GLY A 134 -6.71 -6.40 3.43
C GLY A 134 -6.59 -5.32 4.50
N ALA A 135 -6.89 -5.66 5.77
CA ALA A 135 -6.69 -4.76 6.91
C ALA A 135 -5.20 -4.46 7.16
N ALA A 136 -4.36 -5.52 7.15
CA ALA A 136 -2.92 -5.39 7.37
C ALA A 136 -2.25 -4.51 6.30
N LEU A 137 -2.56 -4.72 5.02
CA LEU A 137 -1.92 -3.99 3.91
C LEU A 137 -2.57 -2.63 3.63
N GLY A 138 -3.89 -2.52 3.79
CA GLY A 138 -4.64 -1.30 3.50
C GLY A 138 -4.52 -0.21 4.56
N GLY A 139 -3.92 -0.52 5.72
CA GLY A 139 -3.74 0.44 6.81
C GLY A 139 -5.07 0.98 7.33
N GLY A 140 -6.06 0.10 7.49
CA GLY A 140 -7.43 0.48 7.79
C GLY A 140 -7.56 1.38 9.01
N HIS A 141 -8.64 2.16 9.04
CA HIS A 141 -8.86 3.16 10.08
C HIS A 141 -9.25 2.47 11.38
N VAL A 142 -8.25 2.29 12.26
CA VAL A 142 -8.43 1.71 13.59
C VAL A 142 -9.30 2.64 14.45
N LYS A 143 -10.62 2.50 14.38
CA LYS A 143 -11.52 3.05 15.39
C LYS A 143 -11.59 2.04 16.54
N ASN A 144 -11.28 2.49 17.76
CA ASN A 144 -11.32 1.70 19.01
C ASN A 144 -10.19 0.66 19.20
N GLN A 145 -9.03 0.84 18.58
CA GLN A 145 -7.83 -0.01 18.78
C GLN A 145 -7.99 -1.49 18.39
N THR A 146 -9.08 -1.88 17.73
CA THR A 146 -9.32 -3.26 17.28
C THR A 146 -9.16 -3.32 15.77
N SER A 147 -8.17 -4.08 15.29
CA SER A 147 -7.97 -4.36 13.88
C SER A 147 -8.50 -5.74 13.53
N LEU A 148 -9.06 -5.91 12.33
CA LEU A 148 -9.45 -7.22 11.79
C LEU A 148 -8.26 -8.19 11.77
N CYS A 149 -7.05 -7.69 11.52
CA CYS A 149 -5.83 -8.49 11.57
C CYS A 149 -5.58 -9.04 12.98
N THR A 150 -5.64 -8.18 14.00
CA THR A 150 -5.47 -8.59 15.41
C THR A 150 -6.56 -9.56 15.85
N THR A 151 -7.82 -9.28 15.52
CA THR A 151 -8.96 -10.15 15.84
C THR A 151 -8.80 -11.53 15.20
N TYR A 152 -8.31 -11.59 13.95
CA TYR A 152 -8.00 -12.85 13.28
C TYR A 152 -6.85 -13.61 13.92
N GLN A 153 -5.77 -12.93 14.30
CA GLN A 153 -4.63 -13.54 15.02
C GLN A 153 -5.03 -14.12 16.37
N GLU A 154 -6.07 -13.58 17.01
CA GLU A 154 -6.67 -14.11 18.23
C GLU A 154 -7.58 -15.34 17.99
N GLY A 155 -7.76 -15.77 16.74
CA GLY A 155 -8.54 -16.94 16.35
C GLY A 155 -10.01 -16.66 16.07
N ASN A 156 -10.40 -15.38 15.88
CA ASN A 156 -11.77 -15.03 15.53
C ASN A 156 -11.95 -14.94 14.01
N GLU A 157 -13.03 -15.52 13.49
CA GLU A 157 -13.34 -15.54 12.05
C GLU A 157 -14.33 -14.43 11.64
N PHE A 158 -14.44 -13.36 12.42
CA PHE A 158 -15.37 -12.26 12.12
C PHE A 158 -14.91 -11.40 10.94
N LEU A 159 -15.76 -11.28 9.92
CA LEU A 159 -15.50 -10.51 8.70
C LEU A 159 -15.83 -9.02 8.80
N GLN A 160 -16.47 -8.57 9.89
CA GLN A 160 -16.99 -7.22 9.97
C GLN A 160 -16.92 -6.67 11.41
N LEU A 161 -16.25 -5.53 11.57
CA LEU A 161 -16.33 -4.72 12.78
C LEU A 161 -17.59 -3.85 12.73
N ASP A 162 -18.18 -3.54 13.89
CA ASP A 162 -19.47 -2.85 14.05
C ASP A 162 -19.58 -1.49 13.31
N HIS A 163 -18.48 -0.94 12.83
CA HIS A 163 -18.42 0.36 12.15
C HIS A 163 -17.69 0.35 10.79
N GLY A 164 -17.29 -0.81 10.28
CA GLY A 164 -16.74 -0.97 8.93
C GLY A 164 -15.48 -0.12 8.64
N THR A 165 -14.67 0.17 9.64
CA THR A 165 -13.56 1.12 9.52
C THR A 165 -12.20 0.49 9.25
N ASP A 166 -12.06 -0.82 9.39
CA ASP A 166 -10.84 -1.56 9.07
C ASP A 166 -11.11 -2.61 7.99
N GLY A 167 -10.14 -2.86 7.11
CA GLY A 167 -10.23 -3.83 6.02
C GLY A 167 -10.33 -3.24 4.60
N PRO A 168 -10.66 -4.10 3.62
CA PRO A 168 -10.74 -3.71 2.21
C PRO A 168 -11.69 -2.54 1.94
N LEU A 169 -11.42 -1.79 0.87
CA LEU A 169 -12.31 -0.72 0.41
C LEU A 169 -13.71 -1.29 0.13
N ARG A 170 -14.73 -0.78 0.83
CA ARG A 170 -16.12 -1.16 0.57
C ARG A 170 -16.61 -0.53 -0.73
N THR A 171 -17.05 -1.36 -1.66
CA THR A 171 -17.58 -0.93 -2.95
C THR A 171 -19.05 -1.33 -3.11
N LEU A 172 -19.64 -1.10 -4.28
CA LEU A 172 -20.99 -1.60 -4.60
C LEU A 172 -21.07 -3.13 -4.61
N TYR A 173 -19.93 -3.83 -4.74
CA TYR A 173 -19.83 -5.28 -4.67
C TYR A 173 -19.63 -5.81 -3.24
N GLY A 174 -19.56 -4.91 -2.24
CA GLY A 174 -19.26 -5.25 -0.85
C GLY A 174 -17.80 -4.97 -0.47
N THR A 175 -17.38 -5.53 0.67
CA THR A 175 -16.00 -5.42 1.18
C THR A 175 -15.11 -6.51 0.60
N VAL A 176 -15.64 -7.73 0.47
CA VAL A 176 -15.02 -8.86 -0.21
C VAL A 176 -16.11 -9.48 -1.07
N TRP A 177 -15.78 -9.89 -2.29
CA TRP A 177 -16.72 -10.52 -3.23
C TRP A 177 -16.12 -11.78 -3.84
N SER A 178 -16.99 -12.71 -4.23
CA SER A 178 -16.60 -13.95 -4.92
C SER A 178 -16.70 -13.76 -6.43
N THR A 179 -15.71 -14.22 -7.19
CA THR A 179 -15.73 -14.25 -8.66
C THR A 179 -16.43 -15.51 -9.22
N THR A 180 -17.02 -16.35 -8.36
CA THR A 180 -17.72 -17.55 -8.83
C THR A 180 -19.06 -17.18 -9.47
N SER A 181 -19.36 -17.78 -10.62
CA SER A 181 -20.63 -17.59 -11.33
C SER A 181 -21.86 -18.05 -10.51
N SER A 182 -21.66 -18.98 -9.56
CA SER A 182 -22.70 -19.54 -8.68
C SER A 182 -22.88 -18.79 -7.36
N GLY A 183 -21.99 -17.84 -7.02
CA GLY A 183 -21.99 -17.13 -5.74
C GLY A 183 -22.83 -15.86 -5.72
N GLN A 184 -23.50 -15.51 -6.82
CA GLN A 184 -24.29 -14.29 -6.91
C GLN A 184 -25.67 -14.45 -6.27
N ALA A 185 -26.07 -13.46 -5.46
CA ALA A 185 -27.43 -13.37 -4.95
C ALA A 185 -28.44 -13.25 -6.11
N GLU A 186 -29.62 -13.85 -5.94
CA GLU A 186 -30.69 -13.81 -6.95
C GLU A 186 -31.06 -12.36 -7.28
N GLY A 187 -30.78 -11.90 -8.52
CA GLY A 187 -30.99 -10.52 -8.96
C GLY A 187 -29.76 -9.61 -8.94
N ALA A 188 -28.59 -10.09 -8.48
CA ALA A 188 -27.33 -9.43 -8.75
C ALA A 188 -27.03 -9.50 -10.26
N SER A 189 -26.62 -8.37 -10.83
CA SER A 189 -26.39 -8.28 -12.26
C SER A 189 -25.15 -9.10 -12.64
N VAL A 190 -25.35 -10.13 -13.46
CA VAL A 190 -24.26 -10.86 -14.18
C VAL A 190 -23.63 -9.98 -15.28
N ALA A 191 -23.83 -8.67 -15.24
CA ALA A 191 -23.32 -7.73 -16.24
C ALA A 191 -21.83 -7.49 -16.13
N ASP A 192 -21.20 -7.88 -15.01
CA ASP A 192 -19.75 -7.83 -14.89
C ASP A 192 -19.15 -9.10 -15.51
N SER A 193 -18.30 -8.92 -16.51
CA SER A 193 -17.60 -10.00 -17.21
C SER A 193 -16.73 -10.82 -16.27
N ALA A 194 -16.34 -10.29 -15.10
CA ALA A 194 -15.57 -11.01 -14.09
C ALA A 194 -16.29 -12.22 -13.48
N TYR A 195 -17.62 -12.33 -13.61
CA TYR A 195 -18.39 -13.50 -13.16
C TYR A 195 -18.62 -14.53 -14.27
N GLY A 196 -18.14 -14.26 -15.48
CA GLY A 196 -18.22 -15.15 -16.63
C GLY A 196 -17.11 -16.20 -16.67
N GLN A 197 -17.11 -17.01 -17.73
CA GLN A 197 -16.03 -17.96 -18.05
C GLN A 197 -15.17 -17.47 -19.22
N ASP A 198 -15.51 -16.31 -19.77
CA ASP A 198 -14.80 -15.73 -20.90
C ASP A 198 -13.46 -15.13 -20.44
N ALA A 199 -12.49 -15.12 -21.35
CA ALA A 199 -11.19 -14.51 -21.08
C ALA A 199 -11.34 -13.01 -20.85
N LEU A 200 -10.72 -12.51 -19.78
CA LEU A 200 -10.62 -11.08 -19.52
C LEU A 200 -9.33 -10.55 -20.15
N PRO A 201 -9.39 -9.52 -21.01
CA PRO A 201 -8.19 -8.86 -21.51
C PRO A 201 -7.46 -8.14 -20.36
N LEU A 202 -6.20 -7.73 -20.57
CA LEU A 202 -5.49 -6.90 -19.59
C LEU A 202 -6.29 -5.62 -19.30
N HIS A 203 -6.58 -5.37 -18.03
CA HIS A 203 -7.38 -4.25 -17.57
C HIS A 203 -6.96 -3.80 -16.16
N THR A 204 -7.50 -2.67 -15.73
CA THR A 204 -7.49 -2.24 -14.33
C THR A 204 -8.92 -2.13 -13.83
N ASP A 205 -9.15 -2.54 -12.59
CA ASP A 205 -10.50 -2.58 -12.01
C ASP A 205 -11.04 -1.21 -11.62
N MET A 206 -12.37 -1.10 -11.64
CA MET A 206 -13.13 0.04 -11.11
C MET A 206 -12.72 1.43 -11.64
N THR A 207 -12.26 1.51 -12.89
CA THR A 207 -11.91 2.78 -13.56
C THR A 207 -13.06 3.77 -13.72
N TYR A 208 -14.29 3.33 -13.45
CA TYR A 208 -15.47 4.19 -13.39
C TYR A 208 -15.62 4.95 -12.05
N LEU A 209 -14.81 4.63 -11.04
CA LEU A 209 -14.71 5.42 -9.81
C LEU A 209 -13.76 6.61 -10.03
N ARG A 210 -14.07 7.74 -9.39
CA ARG A 210 -13.18 8.91 -9.38
C ARG A 210 -11.81 8.56 -8.78
N ASP A 211 -11.83 7.78 -7.70
CA ASP A 211 -10.67 7.34 -6.95
C ASP A 211 -10.70 5.80 -6.90
N PRO A 212 -10.15 5.10 -7.90
CA PRO A 212 -10.16 3.63 -7.97
C PRO A 212 -9.28 3.01 -6.86
N PRO A 213 -9.51 1.73 -6.51
CA PRO A 213 -8.67 1.04 -5.52
C PRO A 213 -7.20 1.03 -5.94
N GLY A 214 -6.31 1.44 -5.02
CA GLY A 214 -4.86 1.44 -5.26
C GLY A 214 -4.20 0.07 -5.13
N LEU A 215 -4.86 -0.87 -4.46
CA LEU A 215 -4.42 -2.25 -4.26
C LEU A 215 -5.60 -3.19 -4.48
N GLN A 216 -5.35 -4.30 -5.16
CA GLN A 216 -6.31 -5.37 -5.36
C GLN A 216 -5.74 -6.70 -4.85
N ILE A 217 -6.54 -7.44 -4.10
CA ILE A 217 -6.16 -8.71 -3.48
C ILE A 217 -7.04 -9.80 -4.05
N PHE A 218 -6.42 -10.81 -4.68
CA PHE A 218 -7.09 -12.00 -5.15
C PHE A 218 -6.70 -13.19 -4.29
N THR A 219 -7.69 -13.95 -3.83
CA THR A 219 -7.46 -15.18 -3.07
C THR A 219 -8.09 -16.35 -3.81
N MET A 220 -7.25 -17.30 -4.19
CA MET A 220 -7.68 -18.51 -4.89
C MET A 220 -8.24 -19.51 -3.87
N MET A 221 -9.57 -19.63 -3.83
CA MET A 221 -10.25 -20.60 -2.95
C MET A 221 -10.33 -21.99 -3.59
N GLN A 222 -10.54 -22.05 -4.90
CA GLN A 222 -10.64 -23.27 -5.67
C GLN A 222 -10.10 -23.02 -7.07
N THR A 223 -9.19 -23.87 -7.53
CA THR A 223 -8.70 -23.83 -8.90
C THR A 223 -9.76 -24.36 -9.87
N ALA A 224 -9.77 -23.81 -11.08
CA ALA A 224 -10.49 -24.44 -12.18
C ALA A 224 -9.84 -25.79 -12.51
N VAL A 225 -10.65 -26.75 -12.97
CA VAL A 225 -10.14 -28.05 -13.45
C VAL A 225 -9.41 -27.89 -14.79
N ARG A 226 -9.74 -26.85 -15.56
CA ARG A 226 -9.16 -26.51 -16.87
C ARG A 226 -9.20 -25.00 -17.09
N GLY A 227 -8.11 -24.42 -17.60
CA GLY A 227 -8.01 -22.99 -17.90
C GLY A 227 -7.92 -22.12 -16.64
N GLY A 228 -8.11 -20.82 -16.81
CA GLY A 228 -8.09 -19.83 -15.72
C GLY A 228 -6.72 -19.19 -15.48
N GLU A 229 -5.73 -19.51 -16.32
CA GLU A 229 -4.47 -18.78 -16.44
C GLU A 229 -4.61 -17.44 -17.21
#